data_AF-A0A356E5W3-F1
#
_entry.id   AF-A0A356E5W3-F1
#
_cell.length_a   1.000
_cell.length_b   1.000
_cell.length_c   1.000
_cell.angle_alpha   90.00
_cell.angle_beta   90.00
_cell.angle_gamma   90.00
#
_symmetry.space_group_name_H-M   'P 1'
#
loop_
_entity.id
_entity.type
_entity.pdbx_description
1 polymer ?
#
loop_
_entity_poly.entity_id
_entity_poly.type
_entity_poly.pdbx_seq_one_letter_code
_entity_poly.pdbx_strand_id
1 'polypeptide(L)' 'KTVETVCYEIMREIIRVHHLFSSEQFLVYASRAVAEYLINEESQGGLLAELEVFIGKQVQVKTEVFYNQDQFDVVVM' A
#
# COMPACT_ATOMS: atom_id res chain seq x y z
N LYS A 1 -9.66 -0.68 13.47
CA LYS A 1 -9.08 -1.75 12.60
C LYS A 1 -7.67 -2.05 13.09
N THR A 2 -7.09 -3.23 12.83
CA THR A 2 -5.66 -3.48 13.11
C THR A 2 -4.80 -2.96 11.95
N VAL A 3 -3.49 -2.78 12.17
CA VAL A 3 -2.56 -2.37 11.10
C VAL A 3 -2.60 -3.38 9.94
N GLU A 4 -2.55 -4.67 10.27
CA GLU A 4 -2.67 -5.78 9.29
C GLU A 4 -3.93 -5.67 8.43
N THR A 5 -5.09 -5.43 9.07
CA THR A 5 -6.36 -5.30 8.34
C THR A 5 -6.31 -4.16 7.33
N VAL A 6 -5.68 -3.03 7.69
CA VAL A 6 -5.55 -1.87 6.81
C VAL A 6 -4.56 -2.16 5.68
N CYS A 7 -3.45 -2.85 5.95
CA CYS A 7 -2.52 -3.29 4.90
C CYS A 7 -3.24 -4.15 3.84
N TYR A 8 -4.08 -5.10 4.26
CA TYR A 8 -4.87 -5.90 3.32
C TYR A 8 -5.90 -5.07 2.54
N GLU A 9 -6.47 -4.02 3.13
CA GLU A 9 -7.35 -3.08 2.43
C GLU A 9 -6.59 -2.30 1.35
N ILE A 10 -5.40 -1.80 1.68
CA ILE A 10 -4.52 -1.09 0.74
C ILE A 10 -4.17 -1.98 -0.45
N MET A 11 -3.81 -3.25 -0.23
CA MET A 11 -3.47 -4.16 -1.32
C MET A 11 -4.64 -4.44 -2.25
N ARG A 12 -5.84 -4.68 -1.70
CA ARG A 12 -7.05 -4.85 -2.52
C ARG A 12 -7.33 -3.61 -3.35
N GLU A 13 -7.11 -2.43 -2.78
CA GLU A 13 -7.30 -1.17 -3.48
C GLU A 13 -6.28 -0.99 -4.61
N ILE A 14 -5.01 -1.32 -4.40
CA ILE A 14 -3.99 -1.32 -5.47
C ILE A 14 -4.40 -2.26 -6.60
N ILE A 15 -4.82 -3.49 -6.30
CA ILE A 15 -5.26 -4.45 -7.33
C ILE A 15 -6.48 -3.94 -8.10
N ARG A 16 -7.45 -3.36 -7.38
CA ARG A 16 -8.65 -2.77 -7.97
C ARG A 16 -8.27 -1.66 -8.94
N VAL A 17 -7.42 -0.74 -8.51
CA VAL A 17 -6.99 0.42 -9.29
C VAL A 17 -6.10 -0.01 -10.46
N HIS A 18 -5.23 -1.01 -10.28
CA HIS A 18 -4.42 -1.61 -11.35
C HIS A 18 -5.26 -2.19 -12.50
N HIS A 19 -6.42 -2.81 -12.20
CA HIS A 19 -7.32 -3.30 -13.24
C HIS A 19 -8.08 -2.18 -13.96
N LEU A 20 -8.27 -1.03 -13.31
CA LEU A 20 -8.99 0.12 -13.88
C LEU A 20 -8.09 1.05 -14.68
N PHE A 21 -6.80 1.12 -14.36
CA PHE A 21 -5.85 2.05 -14.94
C PHE A 21 -4.57 1.34 -15.37
N SER A 22 -4.12 1.61 -16.60
CA SER A 22 -2.86 1.07 -17.13
C SER A 22 -1.67 1.93 -16.71
N SER A 23 -1.44 2.04 -15.40
CA SER A 23 -0.36 2.87 -14.86
C SER A 23 0.93 2.11 -14.60
N GLU A 24 2.03 2.84 -14.64
CA GLU A 24 3.37 2.29 -14.43
C GLU A 24 3.76 2.27 -12.94
N GLN A 25 3.15 3.14 -12.14
CA GLN A 25 3.52 3.31 -10.74
C GLN A 25 2.31 3.66 -9.87
N PHE A 26 2.34 3.22 -8.62
CA PHE A 26 1.37 3.57 -7.59
C PHE A 26 2.05 4.29 -6.43
N LEU A 27 1.33 5.22 -5.80
CA LEU A 27 1.76 5.89 -4.58
C LEU A 27 0.71 5.71 -3.50
N VAL A 28 1.12 5.12 -2.38
CA VAL A 28 0.28 4.89 -1.21
C VAL A 28 0.63 5.93 -0.15
N TYR A 29 -0.37 6.67 0.32
CA TYR A 29 -0.28 7.47 1.52
C TYR A 29 -0.96 6.71 2.66
N ALA A 30 -0.26 6.55 3.78
CA ALA A 30 -0.82 5.87 4.95
C ALA A 30 -0.28 6.48 6.25
N SER A 31 -1.00 6.24 7.35
CA SER A 31 -0.49 6.58 8.68
C SER A 31 0.88 5.94 8.95
N ARG A 32 1.67 6.54 9.85
CA ARG A 32 3.02 6.06 10.19
C ARG A 32 3.08 4.57 10.51
N ALA A 33 2.21 4.10 11.41
CA ALA A 33 2.22 2.70 11.85
C ALA A 33 1.93 1.73 10.69
N VAL A 34 1.06 2.11 9.76
CA VAL A 34 0.73 1.30 8.57
C VAL A 34 1.83 1.35 7.53
N ALA A 35 2.39 2.54 7.27
CA ALA A 35 3.49 2.72 6.34
C ALA A 35 4.75 1.94 6.78
N GLU A 36 5.13 2.05 8.06
CA GLU A 36 6.25 1.29 8.63
C GLU A 36 6.00 -0.22 8.52
N TYR A 37 4.78 -0.69 8.74
CA TYR A 37 4.43 -2.10 8.59
C TYR A 37 4.50 -2.58 7.12
N LEU A 38 4.03 -1.77 6.17
CA LEU A 38 4.05 -2.09 4.74
C LEU A 38 5.47 -2.20 4.17
N ILE A 39 6.40 -1.39 4.68
CA ILE A 39 7.80 -1.35 4.21
C ILE A 39 8.66 -2.40 4.92
N ASN A 40 8.25 -2.88 6.10
CA ASN A 40 9.07 -3.78 6.89
C ASN A 40 9.08 -5.22 6.35
N GLU A 41 10.21 -5.61 5.76
CA GLU A 41 10.44 -6.92 5.15
C GLU A 41 10.46 -8.10 6.15
N GLU A 42 10.75 -7.88 7.45
CA GLU A 42 10.73 -8.92 8.49
C GLU A 42 9.33 -9.17 9.08
N SER A 43 8.39 -8.25 8.87
CA SER A 43 6.97 -8.45 9.24
C SER A 43 6.22 -9.19 8.12
N GLN A 44 4.90 -9.40 8.21
CA GLN A 44 4.10 -9.69 7.01
C GLN A 44 4.17 -8.55 5.95
N GLY A 45 5.06 -7.56 6.08
CA GLY A 45 5.32 -6.48 5.12
C GLY A 45 6.03 -6.93 3.84
N GLY A 46 6.51 -8.18 3.76
CA GLY A 46 6.87 -8.81 2.48
C GLY A 46 5.71 -8.89 1.47
N LEU A 47 4.45 -8.70 1.92
CA LEU A 47 3.29 -8.65 1.05
C LEU A 47 3.37 -7.53 -0.01
N LEU A 48 3.98 -6.38 0.30
CA LEU A 48 4.09 -5.30 -0.68
C LEU A 48 5.03 -5.71 -1.83
N ALA A 49 6.16 -6.33 -1.52
CA ALA A 49 7.10 -6.83 -2.51
C ALA A 49 6.49 -7.94 -3.37
N GLU A 50 5.76 -8.88 -2.76
CA GLU A 50 5.01 -9.91 -3.49
C GLU A 50 3.97 -9.29 -4.44
N LEU A 51 3.28 -8.23 -3.99
CA LEU A 51 2.31 -7.51 -4.81
C LEU A 51 2.97 -6.81 -5.99
N GLU A 52 4.08 -6.11 -5.79
CA GLU A 52 4.85 -5.47 -6.85
C GLU A 52 5.28 -6.46 -7.93
N VAL A 53 5.73 -7.65 -7.53
CA VAL A 53 6.06 -8.75 -8.45
C VAL A 53 4.82 -9.25 -9.19
N PHE A 54 3.69 -9.41 -8.51
CA PHE A 54 2.45 -9.89 -9.10
C PHE A 54 1.87 -8.93 -10.16
N ILE A 55 1.81 -7.63 -9.86
CA ILE A 55 1.30 -6.62 -10.80
C ILE A 55 2.36 -6.15 -11.81
N GLY A 56 3.63 -6.42 -11.55
CA GLY A 56 4.76 -5.99 -12.38
C GLY A 56 4.96 -4.46 -12.40
N LYS A 57 4.53 -3.77 -11.35
CA LYS A 57 4.54 -2.30 -11.21
C LYS A 57 5.11 -1.92 -9.84
N GLN A 58 5.78 -0.78 -9.77
CA GLN A 58 6.32 -0.27 -8.52
C GLN A 58 5.24 0.42 -7.68
N VAL A 59 5.28 0.19 -6.37
CA VAL A 59 4.42 0.82 -5.37
C VAL A 59 5.30 1.56 -4.37
N GLN A 60 5.20 2.89 -4.37
CA GLN A 60 5.86 3.72 -3.36
C GLN A 60 4.93 3.92 -2.16
N VAL A 61 5.49 3.92 -0.96
CA VAL A 61 4.75 4.21 0.27
C VAL A 61 5.28 5.50 0.89
N LYS A 62 4.37 6.42 1.21
CA LYS A 62 4.64 7.65 1.95
C LYS A 62 3.84 7.68 3.24
N THR A 63 4.51 8.10 4.30
CA THR A 63 3.86 8.36 5.57
C THR A 63 3.15 9.71 5.52
N GLU A 64 1.87 9.72 5.85
CA GLU A 64 1.09 10.94 6.07
C GLU A 64 0.86 11.13 7.57
N VAL A 65 1.28 12.27 8.10
CA VAL A 65 1.34 12.55 9.54
C VAL A 65 -0.05 12.82 10.10
N PHE A 66 -0.95 13.36 9.28
CA PHE A 66 -2.31 13.68 9.69
C PHE A 66 -3.28 12.49 9.56
N TYR A 67 -2.82 11.34 9.09
CA TYR A 67 -3.67 10.16 8.90
C TYR A 67 -3.76 9.33 10.17
N ASN A 68 -4.99 9.03 10.54
CA ASN A 68 -5.31 7.98 11.51
C ASN A 68 -5.06 6.61 10.86
N GLN A 69 -5.00 5.57 11.70
CA GLN A 69 -4.60 4.24 11.25
C GLN A 69 -5.45 3.67 10.10
N ASP A 70 -6.74 4.00 10.05
CA ASP A 70 -7.70 3.53 9.05
C ASP A 70 -7.79 4.42 7.81
N GLN A 71 -6.98 5.48 7.73
CA GLN A 71 -6.94 6.39 6.59
C GLN A 71 -5.74 6.06 5.69
N PHE A 72 -6.02 5.93 4.40
CA PHE A 72 -5.03 5.73 3.36
C PHE A 72 -5.56 6.20 2.01
N ASP A 73 -4.65 6.51 1.09
CA ASP A 73 -4.97 6.78 -0.32
C ASP A 73 -4.06 5.97 -1.24
N VAL A 74 -4.63 5.48 -2.34
CA VAL A 74 -3.89 4.85 -3.43
C VAL A 74 -3.99 5.76 -4.66
N VAL A 75 -2.87 6.39 -5.00
CA VAL A 75 -2.75 7.32 -6.11
C VAL A 75 -2.10 6.61 -7.29
N VAL A 76 -2.68 6.85 -8.45
CA VAL A 76 -2.22 6.35 -9.75
C VAL A 76 -1.31 7.40 -10.38
N MET A 77 -0.13 7.00 -10.86
CA MET A 77 0.80 7.88 -11.58
C MET A 77 0.95 7.50 -13.05
#